data_AF-A0A1C5JNV8-F1
#
_entry.id   AF-A0A1C5JNV8-F1
#
_cell.length_a   1.000
_cell.length_b   1.000
_cell.length_c   1.000
_cell.angle_alpha   90.00
_cell.angle_beta   90.00
_cell.angle_gamma   90.00
#
_symmetry.space_group_name_H-M   'P 1'
#
loop_
_entity.id
_entity.type
_entity.pdbx_description
1 polymer ?
#
loop_
_entity_poly.entity_id
_entity_poly.type
_entity_poly.pdbx_seq_one_letter_code
_entity_poly.pdbx_strand_id
1 'polypeptide(L)'
;MRPVLWSVPAMALLVLVAMPFNGWFYGFWINYDAQGDAQQYELLHTTRILRYTSGVLCGQALAWLAGVVLAGRNAQARALAVAVPLALLLAGVAVAVAYPLARALDSAFFTTPALDDPILVRVLLYEVAAYPLHAAAGVGLGALLHGRLRRPATRWPLVLLILLGWCVATLVGLVQDDRFHAPYALLWTVPPMAAGTAIALAGLSTDVWAVPPVTVGDWGRGAGIALLVSSAAYALGLNLLARVRAAPVTHEENGSR
;
A
#
# COMPACT_ATOMS: atom_id res chain seq x y z
N MET A 1 8.02 -22.58 -5.06
CA MET A 1 6.86 -21.78 -5.52
C MET A 1 5.64 -21.88 -4.60
N ARG A 2 5.28 -23.06 -4.06
CA ARG A 2 4.04 -23.29 -3.27
C ARG A 2 3.60 -22.20 -2.26
N PRO A 3 4.43 -21.66 -1.34
CA PRO A 3 3.94 -20.69 -0.35
C PRO A 3 3.74 -19.27 -0.89
N VAL A 4 4.30 -18.94 -2.06
CA VAL A 4 4.06 -17.65 -2.69
C VAL A 4 2.72 -17.66 -3.43
N LEU A 5 2.27 -18.82 -3.94
CA LEU A 5 0.95 -18.98 -4.56
C LEU A 5 -0.19 -18.73 -3.56
N TRP A 6 0.03 -19.01 -2.26
CA TRP A 6 -0.93 -18.69 -1.20
C TRP A 6 -1.14 -17.19 -0.99
N SER A 7 -0.29 -16.31 -1.54
CA SER A 7 -0.54 -14.87 -1.49
C SER A 7 -1.79 -14.45 -2.25
N VAL A 8 -2.18 -15.18 -3.31
CA VAL A 8 -3.39 -14.87 -4.09
C VAL A 8 -4.68 -15.08 -3.28
N PRO A 9 -4.95 -16.29 -2.72
CA PRO A 9 -6.13 -16.47 -1.86
C PRO A 9 -6.02 -15.65 -0.56
N ALA A 10 -4.81 -15.43 -0.03
CA ALA A 10 -4.62 -14.54 1.11
C ALA A 10 -5.02 -13.09 0.79
N MET A 11 -4.70 -12.58 -0.40
CA MET A 11 -5.11 -11.25 -0.85
C MET A 11 -6.63 -11.13 -0.91
N ALA A 12 -7.31 -12.12 -1.50
CA ALA A 12 -8.76 -12.14 -1.54
C ALA A 12 -9.36 -12.14 -0.13
N LEU A 13 -8.84 -12.98 0.78
CA LEU A 13 -9.28 -13.01 2.17
C LEU A 13 -9.02 -11.69 2.90
N LEU A 14 -7.86 -11.07 2.69
CA LEU A 14 -7.52 -9.78 3.28
C LEU A 14 -8.52 -8.70 2.87
N VAL A 15 -8.93 -8.64 1.60
CA VAL A 15 -9.97 -7.69 1.16
C VAL A 15 -11.31 -7.98 1.83
N LEU A 16 -11.73 -9.25 1.86
CA LEU A 16 -12.99 -9.68 2.46
C LEU A 16 -13.09 -9.33 3.95
N VAL A 17 -11.98 -9.39 4.69
CA VAL A 17 -11.92 -9.05 6.12
C VAL A 17 -11.70 -7.55 6.33
N ALA A 18 -10.86 -6.92 5.51
CA ALA A 18 -10.51 -5.50 5.67
C ALA A 18 -11.71 -4.58 5.38
N MET A 19 -12.56 -4.89 4.41
CA MET A 19 -13.69 -4.02 4.09
C MET A 19 -14.72 -3.87 5.24
N PRO A 20 -15.26 -4.94 5.84
CA PRO A 20 -16.17 -4.79 6.97
C PRO A 20 -15.48 -4.16 8.18
N PHE A 21 -14.20 -4.47 8.40
CA PHE A 21 -13.42 -3.85 9.46
C PHE A 21 -13.28 -2.33 9.25
N ASN A 22 -12.92 -1.89 8.03
CA ASN A 22 -12.79 -0.48 7.70
C ASN A 22 -14.12 0.26 7.83
N GLY A 23 -15.22 -0.35 7.38
CA GLY A 23 -16.56 0.20 7.56
C GLY A 23 -16.95 0.38 9.03
N TRP A 24 -16.67 -0.63 9.87
CA TRP A 24 -16.91 -0.55 11.31
C TRP A 24 -16.00 0.48 11.99
N PHE A 25 -14.71 0.49 11.64
CA PHE A 25 -13.73 1.41 12.20
C PHE A 25 -14.12 2.86 11.91
N TYR A 26 -14.53 3.19 10.68
CA TYR A 26 -14.94 4.55 10.34
C TYR A 26 -16.20 4.99 11.07
N GLY A 27 -17.22 4.13 11.08
CA GLY A 27 -18.47 4.42 11.77
C GLY A 27 -18.31 4.53 13.29
N PHE A 28 -17.36 3.82 13.89
CA PHE A 28 -17.17 3.85 15.34
C PHE A 28 -16.17 4.93 15.81
N TRP A 29 -15.05 5.11 15.11
CA TRP A 29 -13.96 5.98 15.59
C TRP A 29 -13.96 7.38 15.00
N ILE A 30 -14.43 7.56 13.76
CA ILE A 30 -14.21 8.82 13.03
C ILE A 30 -15.48 9.65 12.95
N ASN A 31 -16.63 9.03 12.72
CA ASN A 31 -17.90 9.77 12.59
C ASN A 31 -19.07 8.99 13.21
N TYR A 32 -18.99 8.80 14.54
CA TYR A 32 -19.95 8.04 15.35
C TYR A 32 -21.33 8.70 15.49
N ASP A 33 -21.44 9.99 15.18
CA ASP A 33 -22.68 10.75 15.26
C ASP A 33 -22.68 11.90 14.24
N ALA A 34 -22.91 11.57 12.97
CA ALA A 34 -23.00 12.57 11.91
C ALA A 34 -24.26 13.44 12.10
N GLN A 35 -24.07 14.67 12.57
CA GLN A 35 -25.11 15.66 12.79
C GLN A 35 -25.20 16.64 11.61
N GLY A 36 -26.34 16.60 10.92
CA GLY A 36 -26.65 17.48 9.80
C GLY A 36 -26.16 16.95 8.44
N ASP A 37 -26.70 17.53 7.38
CA ASP A 37 -26.56 17.01 6.01
C ASP A 37 -25.10 16.97 5.53
N ALA A 38 -24.30 17.99 5.84
CA ALA A 38 -22.90 18.06 5.45
C ALA A 38 -22.05 16.93 6.05
N GLN A 39 -22.22 16.63 7.33
CA GLN A 39 -21.50 15.53 7.99
C GLN A 39 -21.93 14.16 7.46
N GLN A 40 -23.18 14.02 7.02
CA GLN A 40 -23.65 12.81 6.34
C GLN A 40 -23.03 12.65 4.96
N TYR A 41 -22.88 13.73 4.18
CA TYR A 41 -22.19 13.68 2.89
C TYR A 41 -20.71 13.33 3.04
N GLU A 42 -20.04 13.86 4.05
CA GLU A 42 -18.65 13.51 4.38
C GLU A 42 -18.51 12.04 4.76
N LEU A 43 -19.39 11.54 5.64
CA LEU A 43 -19.44 10.14 6.02
C LEU A 43 -19.58 9.24 4.79
N LEU A 44 -20.53 9.55 3.91
CA LEU A 44 -20.79 8.76 2.72
C LEU A 44 -19.59 8.75 1.77
N HIS A 45 -19.02 9.91 1.45
CA HIS A 45 -17.91 10.00 0.50
C HIS A 45 -16.66 9.29 1.01
N THR A 46 -16.31 9.52 2.28
CA THR A 46 -15.12 8.91 2.87
C THR A 46 -15.28 7.40 3.06
N THR A 47 -16.47 6.95 3.47
CA THR A 47 -16.81 5.51 3.53
C THR A 47 -16.67 4.85 2.16
N ARG A 48 -17.11 5.53 1.09
CA ARG A 48 -16.96 5.05 -0.28
C ARG A 48 -15.49 4.83 -0.62
N ILE A 49 -14.64 5.84 -0.43
CA ILE A 49 -13.21 5.76 -0.72
C ILE A 49 -12.56 4.58 -0.01
N LEU A 50 -12.82 4.43 1.29
CA LEU A 50 -12.20 3.38 2.10
C LEU A 50 -12.66 1.99 1.72
N ARG A 51 -13.93 1.81 1.37
CA ARG A 51 -14.43 0.52 0.88
C ARG A 51 -13.68 0.13 -0.39
N TYR A 52 -13.62 1.03 -1.38
CA TYR A 52 -12.95 0.72 -2.65
C TYR A 52 -11.42 0.58 -2.53
N THR A 53 -10.78 1.17 -1.53
CA THR A 53 -9.36 0.96 -1.22
C THR A 53 -9.10 -0.10 -0.13
N SER A 54 -10.15 -0.81 0.32
CA SER A 54 -10.02 -1.81 1.39
C SER A 54 -9.12 -2.97 0.99
N GLY A 55 -8.20 -3.32 1.88
CA GLY A 55 -7.23 -4.39 1.65
C GLY A 55 -6.05 -4.01 0.74
N VAL A 56 -6.08 -2.86 0.09
CA VAL A 56 -5.01 -2.40 -0.81
C VAL A 56 -3.68 -2.19 -0.07
N LEU A 57 -3.71 -1.49 1.08
CA LEU A 57 -2.55 -1.26 1.93
C LEU A 57 -1.95 -2.58 2.49
N CYS A 58 -2.81 -3.51 2.89
CA CYS A 58 -2.39 -4.85 3.33
C CYS A 58 -1.85 -5.68 2.16
N GLY A 59 -2.40 -5.49 0.96
CA GLY A 59 -1.94 -6.14 -0.25
C GLY A 59 -0.57 -5.66 -0.73
N GLN A 60 -0.27 -4.37 -0.59
CA GLN A 60 1.07 -3.83 -0.81
C GLN A 60 2.09 -4.47 0.15
N ALA A 61 1.75 -4.59 1.44
CA ALA A 61 2.59 -5.29 2.43
C ALA A 61 2.79 -6.77 2.05
N LEU A 62 1.73 -7.44 1.59
CA LEU A 62 1.78 -8.82 1.13
C LEU A 62 2.66 -8.98 -0.13
N ALA A 63 2.56 -8.07 -1.09
CA ALA A 63 3.38 -8.05 -2.30
C ALA A 63 4.87 -7.87 -1.94
N TRP A 64 5.16 -6.96 -1.00
CA TRP A 64 6.50 -6.78 -0.46
C TRP A 64 7.03 -8.06 0.22
N LEU A 65 6.24 -8.68 1.11
CA LEU A 65 6.61 -9.95 1.74
C LEU A 65 6.84 -11.08 0.73
N ALA A 66 6.00 -11.16 -0.31
CA ALA A 66 6.17 -12.13 -1.38
C ALA A 66 7.51 -11.93 -2.11
N GLY A 67 7.89 -10.68 -2.38
CA GLY A 67 9.22 -10.32 -2.90
C GLY A 67 10.35 -10.81 -2.00
N VAL A 68 10.27 -10.56 -0.69
CA VAL A 68 11.26 -11.03 0.30
C VAL A 68 11.41 -12.56 0.25
N VAL A 69 10.29 -13.28 0.23
CA VAL A 69 10.28 -14.75 0.18
C VAL A 69 10.85 -15.29 -1.13
N LEU A 70 10.58 -14.62 -2.26
CA LEU A 70 11.11 -15.00 -3.57
C LEU A 70 12.63 -14.81 -3.66
N ALA A 71 13.17 -13.73 -3.09
CA ALA A 71 14.61 -13.48 -3.02
C ALA A 71 15.35 -14.55 -2.20
N GLY A 72 14.72 -15.08 -1.14
CA GLY A 72 15.30 -16.15 -0.34
C GLY A 72 15.49 -17.49 -1.08
N ARG A 73 14.94 -17.62 -2.28
CA ARG A 73 14.88 -18.89 -3.04
C ARG A 73 15.41 -18.81 -4.46
N ASN A 74 15.61 -17.61 -4.98
CA ASN A 74 15.99 -17.40 -6.37
C ASN A 74 17.11 -16.36 -6.43
N ALA A 75 17.92 -16.41 -7.48
CA ALA A 75 18.79 -15.30 -7.83
C ALA A 75 17.93 -14.02 -8.02
N GLN A 76 18.50 -12.87 -7.66
CA GLN A 76 17.79 -11.59 -7.61
C GLN A 76 17.01 -11.28 -8.90
N ALA A 77 17.63 -11.48 -10.07
CA ALA A 77 16.99 -11.25 -11.37
C ALA A 77 15.74 -12.13 -11.57
N ARG A 78 15.83 -13.42 -11.22
CA ARG A 78 14.70 -14.34 -11.30
C ARG A 78 13.62 -14.03 -10.26
N ALA A 79 14.03 -13.59 -9.06
CA ALA A 79 13.09 -13.16 -8.04
C ALA A 79 12.27 -11.94 -8.52
N LEU A 80 12.91 -10.93 -9.12
CA LEU A 80 12.22 -9.77 -9.71
C LEU A 80 11.26 -10.17 -10.84
N ALA A 81 11.72 -11.02 -11.76
CA ALA A 81 10.92 -11.48 -12.91
C ALA A 81 9.64 -12.23 -12.49
N VAL A 82 9.63 -12.84 -11.31
CA VAL A 82 8.44 -13.52 -10.75
C VAL A 82 7.63 -12.59 -9.83
N ALA A 83 8.30 -11.75 -9.03
CA ALA A 83 7.67 -10.91 -8.04
C ALA A 83 6.79 -9.82 -8.67
N VAL A 84 7.25 -9.19 -9.76
CA VAL A 84 6.52 -8.10 -10.42
C VAL A 84 5.20 -8.59 -11.03
N PRO A 85 5.15 -9.66 -11.86
CA PRO A 85 3.89 -10.21 -12.36
C PRO A 85 2.95 -10.69 -11.26
N LEU A 86 3.50 -11.33 -10.21
CA LEU A 86 2.70 -11.73 -9.06
C LEU A 86 2.06 -10.52 -8.38
N ALA A 87 2.80 -9.44 -8.19
CA ALA A 87 2.29 -8.24 -7.55
C ALA A 87 1.18 -7.58 -8.38
N LEU A 88 1.31 -7.58 -9.71
CA LEU A 88 0.23 -7.14 -10.61
C LEU A 88 -1.01 -8.03 -10.48
N LEU A 89 -0.83 -9.35 -10.36
CA LEU A 89 -1.93 -10.27 -10.08
C LEU A 89 -2.59 -9.98 -8.72
N LEU A 90 -1.80 -9.74 -7.67
CA LEU A 90 -2.32 -9.39 -6.35
C LEU A 90 -3.11 -8.07 -6.38
N ALA A 91 -2.63 -7.07 -7.12
CA ALA A 91 -3.32 -5.80 -7.30
C ALA A 91 -4.64 -6.00 -8.06
N GLY A 92 -4.62 -6.81 -9.13
CA GLY A 92 -5.84 -7.20 -9.86
C GLY A 92 -6.85 -7.92 -8.98
N VAL A 93 -6.40 -8.85 -8.14
CA VAL A 93 -7.26 -9.54 -7.15
C VAL A 93 -7.82 -8.57 -6.13
N ALA A 94 -7.00 -7.62 -5.64
CA ALA A 94 -7.45 -6.60 -4.70
C ALA A 94 -8.64 -5.82 -5.27
N VAL A 95 -8.51 -5.31 -6.49
CA VAL A 95 -9.56 -4.57 -7.19
C VAL A 95 -10.76 -5.46 -7.52
N ALA A 96 -10.51 -6.66 -8.07
CA ALA A 96 -11.58 -7.57 -8.50
C ALA A 96 -12.44 -8.08 -7.34
N VAL A 97 -11.91 -8.14 -6.13
CA VAL A 97 -12.67 -8.52 -4.92
C VAL A 97 -13.29 -7.29 -4.26
N ALA A 98 -12.54 -6.19 -4.13
CA ALA A 98 -13.02 -4.98 -3.45
C ALA A 98 -14.16 -4.30 -4.24
N TYR A 99 -14.04 -4.22 -5.56
CA TYR A 99 -15.00 -3.51 -6.39
C TYR A 99 -16.45 -4.05 -6.28
N PRO A 100 -16.73 -5.35 -6.48
CA PRO A 100 -18.10 -5.86 -6.38
C PRO A 100 -18.63 -5.79 -4.95
N LEU A 101 -17.78 -6.02 -3.94
CA LEU A 101 -18.19 -5.96 -2.53
C LEU A 101 -18.53 -4.53 -2.11
N ALA A 102 -17.73 -3.55 -2.51
CA ALA A 102 -18.00 -2.13 -2.26
C ALA A 102 -19.26 -1.68 -2.99
N ARG A 103 -19.40 -2.06 -4.27
CA ARG A 103 -20.59 -1.73 -5.08
C ARG A 103 -21.88 -2.30 -4.49
N ALA A 104 -21.85 -3.50 -3.92
CA ALA A 104 -23.02 -4.08 -3.26
C ALA A 104 -23.45 -3.30 -2.00
N LEU A 105 -22.55 -2.51 -1.43
CA LEU A 105 -22.77 -1.70 -0.23
C LEU A 105 -22.92 -0.20 -0.55
N ASP A 106 -22.73 0.22 -1.80
CA ASP A 106 -22.94 1.60 -2.24
C ASP A 106 -24.42 1.96 -2.03
N SER A 107 -24.65 3.01 -1.24
CA SER A 107 -26.00 3.47 -0.94
C SER A 107 -26.65 4.14 -2.14
N ALA A 108 -27.99 4.16 -2.17
CA ALA A 108 -28.78 4.87 -3.20
C ALA A 108 -28.48 6.38 -3.31
N PHE A 109 -27.73 6.96 -2.37
CA PHE A 109 -27.31 8.36 -2.37
C PHE A 109 -26.26 8.70 -3.44
N PHE A 110 -25.49 7.71 -3.94
CA PHE A 110 -24.56 7.94 -5.04
C PHE A 110 -25.26 7.74 -6.38
N THR A 111 -25.50 8.84 -7.10
CA THR A 111 -26.07 8.82 -8.45
C THR A 111 -25.04 8.53 -9.54
N THR A 112 -23.74 8.62 -9.22
CA THR A 112 -22.63 8.35 -10.13
C THR A 112 -21.95 7.00 -9.82
N PRO A 113 -21.63 6.20 -10.84
CA PRO A 113 -20.79 5.02 -10.71
C PRO A 113 -19.43 5.34 -10.07
N ALA A 114 -18.88 4.41 -9.29
CA ALA A 114 -17.60 4.61 -8.60
C ALA A 114 -16.41 4.83 -9.56
N LEU A 115 -16.47 4.26 -10.76
CA LEU A 115 -15.44 4.46 -11.80
C LEU A 115 -15.51 5.83 -12.48
N ASP A 116 -16.61 6.57 -12.29
CA ASP A 116 -16.75 7.94 -12.79
C ASP A 116 -16.29 8.98 -11.76
N ASP A 117 -15.92 8.54 -10.55
CA ASP A 117 -15.34 9.39 -9.51
C ASP A 117 -13.83 9.56 -9.74
N PRO A 118 -13.38 10.74 -10.21
CA PRO A 118 -11.98 10.96 -10.59
C PRO A 118 -11.03 10.92 -9.38
N ILE A 119 -11.52 11.23 -8.19
CA ILE A 119 -10.72 11.20 -6.96
C ILE A 119 -10.45 9.74 -6.59
N LEU A 120 -11.52 8.95 -6.50
CA LEU A 120 -11.44 7.54 -6.14
C LEU A 120 -10.56 6.77 -7.14
N VAL A 121 -10.82 6.93 -8.44
CA VAL A 121 -10.06 6.22 -9.48
C VAL A 121 -8.58 6.58 -9.42
N ARG A 122 -8.24 7.87 -9.24
CA ARG A 122 -6.85 8.30 -9.15
C ARG A 122 -6.12 7.68 -7.97
N VAL A 123 -6.72 7.70 -6.77
CA VAL A 123 -6.12 7.13 -5.57
C VAL A 123 -5.93 5.63 -5.75
N LEU A 124 -6.96 4.93 -6.25
CA LEU A 124 -6.88 3.50 -6.53
C LEU A 124 -5.75 3.18 -7.52
N LEU A 125 -5.58 4.00 -8.57
CA LEU A 125 -4.50 3.84 -9.54
C LEU A 125 -3.11 4.01 -8.90
N TYR A 126 -2.90 5.03 -8.07
CA TYR A 126 -1.64 5.21 -7.35
C TYR A 126 -1.33 4.01 -6.45
N GLU A 127 -2.32 3.56 -5.69
CA GLU A 127 -2.16 2.46 -4.77
C GLU A 127 -1.90 1.13 -5.48
N VAL A 128 -2.60 0.85 -6.57
CA VAL A 128 -2.42 -0.36 -7.41
C VAL A 128 -1.06 -0.34 -8.10
N ALA A 129 -0.64 0.81 -8.63
CA ALA A 129 0.66 0.97 -9.29
C ALA A 129 1.84 0.77 -8.31
N ALA A 130 1.64 0.95 -7.01
CA ALA A 130 2.67 0.74 -6.01
C ALA A 130 2.99 -0.75 -5.74
N TYR A 131 2.07 -1.68 -6.02
CA TYR A 131 2.27 -3.12 -5.79
C TYR A 131 3.57 -3.69 -6.39
N PRO A 132 3.83 -3.53 -7.71
CA PRO A 132 5.06 -4.05 -8.31
C PRO A 132 6.32 -3.39 -7.74
N LEU A 133 6.25 -2.11 -7.35
CA LEU A 133 7.36 -1.40 -6.71
C LEU A 133 7.65 -1.97 -5.33
N HIS A 134 6.61 -2.21 -4.52
CA HIS A 134 6.75 -2.85 -3.21
C HIS A 134 7.27 -4.27 -3.30
N ALA A 135 6.80 -5.06 -4.26
CA ALA A 135 7.34 -6.40 -4.49
C ALA A 135 8.82 -6.37 -4.89
N ALA A 136 9.22 -5.44 -5.76
CA ALA A 136 10.63 -5.25 -6.14
C ALA A 136 11.48 -4.79 -4.95
N ALA A 137 10.99 -3.86 -4.13
CA ALA A 137 11.65 -3.45 -2.88
C ALA A 137 11.81 -4.63 -1.91
N GLY A 138 10.77 -5.47 -1.79
CA GLY A 138 10.81 -6.70 -1.03
C GLY A 138 11.90 -7.67 -1.52
N VAL A 139 12.05 -7.83 -2.84
CA VAL A 139 13.14 -8.64 -3.41
C VAL A 139 14.51 -8.10 -3.01
N GLY A 140 14.74 -6.79 -3.16
CA GLY A 140 16.01 -6.15 -2.79
C GLY A 140 16.33 -6.33 -1.30
N LEU A 141 15.34 -6.12 -0.44
CA LEU A 141 15.51 -6.33 1.00
C LEU A 141 15.76 -7.80 1.35
N GLY A 142 15.01 -8.73 0.75
CA GLY A 142 15.19 -10.16 0.97
C GLY A 142 16.59 -10.63 0.58
N ALA A 143 17.14 -10.10 -0.53
CA ALA A 143 18.51 -10.36 -0.95
C ALA A 143 19.54 -9.82 0.06
N LEU A 144 19.35 -8.60 0.56
CA LEU A 144 20.20 -8.00 1.61
C LEU A 144 20.15 -8.76 2.93
N LEU A 145 18.96 -9.24 3.32
CA LEU A 145 18.75 -9.88 4.62
C LEU A 145 18.83 -11.39 4.57
N HIS A 146 19.19 -11.99 3.44
CA HIS A 146 19.15 -13.44 3.19
C HIS A 146 19.74 -14.28 4.33
N GLY A 147 20.92 -13.91 4.83
CA GLY A 147 21.57 -14.62 5.95
C GLY A 147 20.83 -14.52 7.29
N ARG A 148 20.20 -13.37 7.58
CA ARG A 148 19.43 -13.14 8.82
C ARG A 148 18.05 -13.78 8.75
N LEU A 149 17.42 -13.79 7.57
CA LEU A 149 16.10 -14.37 7.35
C LEU A 149 16.11 -15.91 7.29
N ARG A 150 17.27 -16.54 7.10
CA ARG A 150 17.43 -18.00 7.16
C ARG A 150 17.34 -18.56 8.58
N ARG A 151 17.73 -17.78 9.60
CA ARG A 151 17.74 -18.24 10.99
C ARG A 151 16.34 -18.10 11.60
N PRO A 152 15.70 -19.17 12.07
CA PRO A 152 14.32 -19.12 12.58
C PRO A 152 14.19 -18.17 13.79
N ALA A 153 15.21 -18.12 14.64
CA ALA A 153 15.26 -17.25 15.82
C ALA A 153 15.19 -15.75 15.48
N THR A 154 15.71 -15.33 14.32
CA THR A 154 15.71 -13.91 13.90
C THR A 154 14.66 -13.60 12.85
N ARG A 155 14.20 -14.59 12.09
CA ARG A 155 13.24 -14.41 11.01
C ARG A 155 11.91 -13.83 11.50
N TRP A 156 11.29 -14.46 12.48
CA TRP A 156 9.95 -14.07 12.93
C TRP A 156 9.95 -12.71 13.66
N PRO A 157 10.87 -12.44 14.61
CA PRO A 157 10.95 -11.12 15.22
C PRO A 157 11.14 -10.00 14.19
N LEU A 158 11.99 -10.23 13.18
CA LEU A 158 12.24 -9.23 12.14
C LEU A 158 11.01 -9.01 11.24
N VAL A 159 10.33 -10.08 10.84
CA VAL A 159 9.08 -9.96 10.06
C VAL A 159 8.01 -9.22 10.85
N LEU A 160 7.83 -9.55 12.13
CA LEU A 160 6.86 -8.88 13.01
C LEU A 160 7.21 -7.40 13.22
N LEU A 161 8.49 -7.08 13.45
CA LEU A 161 8.93 -5.70 13.61
C LEU A 161 8.67 -4.87 12.34
N ILE A 162 8.93 -5.44 11.16
CA ILE A 162 8.69 -4.72 9.91
C ILE A 162 7.20 -4.57 9.63
N LEU A 163 6.39 -5.60 9.89
CA LEU A 163 4.93 -5.50 9.76
C LEU A 163 4.35 -4.49 10.75
N LEU A 164 4.83 -4.46 11.98
CA LEU A 164 4.46 -3.44 12.96
C LEU A 164 4.82 -2.04 12.47
N GLY A 165 6.05 -1.86 11.96
CA GLY A 165 6.49 -0.58 11.39
C GLY A 165 5.65 -0.16 10.18
N TRP A 166 5.28 -1.10 9.31
CA TRP A 166 4.37 -0.87 8.18
C TRP A 166 2.99 -0.43 8.69
N CYS A 167 2.39 -1.16 9.63
CA CYS A 167 1.10 -0.83 10.21
C CYS A 167 1.11 0.56 10.86
N VAL A 168 2.11 0.86 11.69
CA VAL A 168 2.24 2.17 12.33
C VAL A 168 2.38 3.27 11.30
N ALA A 169 3.24 3.12 10.29
CA ALA A 169 3.41 4.13 9.24
C ALA A 169 2.12 4.37 8.45
N THR A 170 1.41 3.31 8.06
CA THR A 170 0.13 3.40 7.36
C THR A 170 -0.94 4.07 8.22
N LEU A 171 -1.03 3.72 9.50
CA LEU A 171 -1.97 4.37 10.44
C LEU A 171 -1.65 5.85 10.63
N VAL A 172 -0.38 6.22 10.75
CA VAL A 172 0.04 7.63 10.81
C VAL A 172 -0.39 8.39 9.55
N GLY A 173 -0.36 7.73 8.38
CA GLY A 173 -0.90 8.32 7.14
C GLY A 173 -2.43 8.40 7.12
N LEU A 174 -3.12 7.37 7.61
CA LEU A 174 -4.60 7.32 7.61
C LEU A 174 -5.26 8.28 8.61
N VAL A 175 -4.55 8.68 9.66
CA VAL A 175 -5.03 9.61 10.69
C VAL A 175 -4.71 11.07 10.32
N GLN A 176 -4.21 11.34 9.11
CA GLN A 176 -4.00 12.71 8.64
C GLN A 176 -5.34 13.42 8.41
N ASP A 177 -5.45 14.64 8.92
CA ASP A 177 -6.56 15.56 8.71
C ASP A 177 -6.14 16.70 7.76
N ASP A 178 -6.95 17.76 7.68
CA ASP A 178 -6.68 18.98 6.91
C ASP A 178 -5.41 19.72 7.38
N ARG A 179 -4.90 19.39 8.57
CA ARG A 179 -3.68 19.94 9.15
C ARG A 179 -2.63 18.85 9.23
N PHE A 180 -1.88 18.64 8.15
CA PHE A 180 -0.79 17.67 8.16
C PHE A 180 0.25 18.01 9.26
N HIS A 181 0.15 17.31 10.40
CA HIS A 181 0.94 17.58 11.60
C HIS A 181 2.29 16.85 11.60
N ALA A 182 2.53 15.98 10.62
CA ALA A 182 3.81 15.32 10.41
C ALA A 182 4.74 16.15 9.50
N PRO A 183 6.06 15.92 9.51
CA PRO A 183 6.95 16.54 8.53
C PRO A 183 6.61 16.02 7.12
N TYR A 184 6.21 16.90 6.19
CA TYR A 184 5.83 16.52 4.80
C TYR A 184 6.91 15.71 4.07
N ALA A 185 8.18 15.89 4.44
CA ALA A 185 9.30 15.11 3.93
C ALA A 185 9.18 13.59 4.21
N LEU A 186 8.44 13.20 5.26
CA LEU A 186 8.22 11.79 5.59
C LEU A 186 7.41 11.06 4.51
N LEU A 187 6.50 11.75 3.81
CA LEU A 187 5.74 11.15 2.70
C LEU A 187 6.68 10.68 1.57
N TRP A 188 7.79 11.37 1.36
CA TRP A 188 8.76 11.05 0.32
C TRP A 188 9.74 9.95 0.71
N THR A 189 9.76 9.56 1.99
CA THR A 189 10.72 8.60 2.53
C THR A 189 10.06 7.38 3.15
N VAL A 190 8.77 7.45 3.50
CA VAL A 190 8.02 6.36 4.13
C VAL A 190 6.82 6.01 3.24
N PRO A 191 7.00 5.15 2.22
CA PRO A 191 5.94 4.76 1.31
C PRO A 191 4.61 4.34 1.96
N PRO A 192 4.56 3.49 3.01
CA PRO A 192 3.29 3.12 3.63
C PRO A 192 2.54 4.31 4.25
N MET A 193 3.27 5.32 4.74
CA MET A 193 2.67 6.56 5.24
C MET A 193 2.08 7.39 4.10
N ALA A 194 2.78 7.48 2.96
CA ALA A 194 2.28 8.15 1.78
C ALA A 194 1.00 7.50 1.23
N ALA A 195 0.94 6.17 1.23
CA ALA A 195 -0.25 5.42 0.84
C ALA A 195 -1.45 5.72 1.76
N GLY A 196 -1.27 5.59 3.08
CA GLY A 196 -2.31 5.94 4.05
C GLY A 196 -2.80 7.39 3.91
N THR A 197 -1.86 8.33 3.69
CA THR A 197 -2.16 9.75 3.51
C THR A 197 -2.92 10.01 2.21
N ALA A 198 -2.57 9.33 1.11
CA ALA A 198 -3.28 9.48 -0.16
C ALA A 198 -4.75 9.06 -0.04
N ILE A 199 -5.03 7.98 0.72
CA ILE A 199 -6.39 7.51 1.01
C ILE A 199 -7.13 8.49 1.93
N ALA A 200 -6.50 8.95 3.01
CA ALA A 200 -7.13 9.88 3.96
C ALA A 200 -7.50 11.22 3.30
N LEU A 201 -6.53 11.84 2.61
CA LEU A 201 -6.72 13.13 1.94
C LEU A 201 -7.66 13.06 0.73
N ALA A 202 -7.89 11.87 0.17
CA ALA A 202 -8.94 11.69 -0.83
C ALA A 202 -10.32 11.91 -0.23
N GLY A 203 -10.57 11.48 1.02
CA GLY A 203 -11.82 11.75 1.74
C GLY A 203 -12.11 13.24 1.92
N LEU A 204 -11.04 14.04 2.05
CA LEU A 204 -11.11 15.50 2.24
C LEU A 204 -11.19 16.30 0.93
N SER A 205 -11.27 15.64 -0.23
CA SER A 205 -11.26 16.33 -1.53
C SER A 205 -12.62 16.88 -1.98
N THR A 206 -13.65 16.68 -1.19
CA THR A 206 -15.02 17.17 -1.44
C THR A 206 -15.43 18.20 -0.39
N ASP A 207 -15.99 19.31 -0.83
CA ASP A 207 -16.62 20.30 0.02
C ASP A 207 -18.05 19.85 0.23
N VAL A 208 -18.28 19.28 1.41
CA VAL A 208 -19.57 18.75 1.83
C VAL A 208 -20.52 19.84 2.29
N TRP A 209 -20.05 21.09 2.45
CA TRP A 209 -20.86 22.24 2.80
C TRP A 209 -21.47 22.93 1.58
N ALA A 210 -20.99 22.62 0.37
CA ALA A 210 -21.61 23.02 -0.88
C ALA A 210 -22.80 22.09 -1.22
N VAL A 211 -23.86 22.66 -1.82
CA VAL A 211 -25.01 21.88 -2.32
C VAL A 211 -25.18 22.16 -3.83
N PRO A 212 -24.86 21.19 -4.71
CA PRO A 212 -24.33 19.84 -4.43
C PRO A 212 -22.88 19.87 -3.94
N PRO A 213 -22.39 18.81 -3.25
CA PRO A 213 -20.98 18.70 -2.87
C PRO A 213 -20.08 18.87 -4.08
N VAL A 214 -19.06 19.73 -3.96
CA VAL A 214 -18.13 20.03 -5.07
C VAL A 214 -16.71 19.61 -4.72
N THR A 215 -15.94 19.21 -5.72
CA THR A 215 -14.51 18.98 -5.53
C THR A 215 -13.80 20.30 -5.22
N VAL A 216 -13.15 20.42 -4.06
CA VAL A 216 -12.46 21.65 -3.61
C VAL A 216 -10.95 21.60 -3.81
N GLY A 217 -10.39 20.41 -4.04
CA GLY A 217 -8.95 20.27 -4.20
C GLY A 217 -8.51 18.83 -4.44
N ASP A 218 -7.24 18.67 -4.78
CA ASP A 218 -6.61 17.38 -5.05
C ASP A 218 -5.59 17.04 -3.95
N TRP A 219 -6.10 16.95 -2.72
CA TRP A 219 -5.28 16.81 -1.53
C TRP A 219 -4.51 15.47 -1.50
N GLY A 220 -5.09 14.41 -2.09
CA GLY A 220 -4.45 13.09 -2.17
C GLY A 220 -3.37 12.93 -3.25
N ARG A 221 -3.32 13.79 -4.28
CA ARG A 221 -2.38 13.60 -5.41
C ARG A 221 -0.92 13.76 -5.02
N GLY A 222 -0.58 14.73 -4.17
CA GLY A 222 0.78 14.90 -3.68
C GLY A 222 1.29 13.65 -2.96
N ALA A 223 0.44 13.08 -2.09
CA ALA A 223 0.73 11.85 -1.36
C ALA A 223 0.81 10.62 -2.30
N GLY A 224 -0.07 10.52 -3.30
CA GLY A 224 -0.02 9.45 -4.31
C GLY A 224 1.25 9.49 -5.18
N ILE A 225 1.71 10.69 -5.55
CA ILE A 225 3.02 10.86 -6.22
C ILE A 225 4.16 10.47 -5.28
N ALA A 226 4.12 10.92 -4.03
CA ALA A 226 5.13 10.59 -3.04
C ALA A 226 5.20 9.07 -2.80
N LEU A 227 4.07 8.37 -2.77
CA LEU A 227 4.00 6.90 -2.71
C LEU A 227 4.77 6.25 -3.87
N LEU A 228 4.49 6.66 -5.12
CA LEU A 228 5.16 6.05 -6.27
C LEU A 228 6.65 6.38 -6.31
N VAL A 229 7.02 7.63 -6.05
CA VAL A 229 8.43 8.07 -6.07
C VAL A 229 9.22 7.39 -4.97
N SER A 230 8.72 7.38 -3.74
CA SER A 230 9.38 6.73 -2.61
C SER A 230 9.45 5.21 -2.81
N SER A 231 8.39 4.57 -3.30
CA SER A 231 8.40 3.12 -3.58
C SER A 231 9.40 2.76 -4.69
N ALA A 232 9.48 3.57 -5.75
CA ALA A 232 10.46 3.39 -6.82
C ALA A 232 11.90 3.57 -6.31
N ALA A 233 12.14 4.60 -5.50
CA ALA A 233 13.44 4.84 -4.88
C ALA A 233 13.85 3.68 -3.97
N TYR A 234 12.93 3.14 -3.15
CA TYR A 234 13.17 1.96 -2.32
C TYR A 234 13.46 0.72 -3.17
N ALA A 235 12.65 0.48 -4.20
CA ALA A 235 12.85 -0.64 -5.11
C ALA A 235 14.23 -0.58 -5.76
N LEU A 236 14.61 0.57 -6.32
CA LEU A 236 15.91 0.76 -6.96
C LEU A 236 17.05 0.64 -5.95
N GLY A 237 17.02 1.42 -4.87
CA GLY A 237 18.08 1.51 -3.88
C GLY A 237 18.37 0.15 -3.22
N LEU A 238 17.34 -0.57 -2.76
CA LEU A 238 17.52 -1.87 -2.14
C LEU A 238 18.07 -2.91 -3.11
N ASN A 239 17.65 -2.88 -4.38
CA ASN A 239 18.16 -3.81 -5.37
C ASN A 239 19.61 -3.49 -5.79
N LEU A 240 19.98 -2.21 -5.88
CA LEU A 240 21.38 -1.81 -6.14
C LEU A 240 22.29 -2.20 -4.97
N LEU A 241 21.88 -1.91 -3.73
CA LEU A 241 22.64 -2.30 -2.53
C LEU A 241 22.82 -3.82 -2.44
N ALA A 242 21.77 -4.59 -2.76
CA ALA A 242 21.85 -6.05 -2.81
C ALA A 242 22.88 -6.54 -3.83
N ARG A 243 22.95 -5.91 -5.01
CA ARG A 243 23.93 -6.25 -6.05
C ARG A 243 25.35 -5.92 -5.63
N VAL A 244 25.59 -4.72 -5.09
CA VAL A 244 26.92 -4.29 -4.61
C VAL A 244 27.44 -5.26 -3.55
N ARG A 245 26.58 -5.71 -2.63
CA ARG A 245 26.97 -6.69 -1.60
C ARG A 245 27.26 -8.09 -2.16
N ALA A 246 26.67 -8.45 -3.29
CA ALA A 246 26.86 -9.75 -3.93
C ALA A 246 28.07 -9.79 -4.87
N ALA A 247 28.68 -8.64 -5.20
CA ALA A 247 29.86 -8.59 -6.05
C ALA A 247 31.05 -9.26 -5.33
N PRO A 248 31.72 -10.25 -5.95
CA PRO A 248 32.93 -10.83 -5.38
C PRO A 248 34.00 -9.75 -5.27
N VAL A 249 34.66 -9.66 -4.10
CA VAL A 249 35.89 -8.89 -3.95
C VAL A 249 36.92 -9.56 -4.85
N THR A 250 37.22 -8.96 -5.99
CA THR A 250 38.38 -9.35 -6.80
C THR A 250 39.61 -9.01 -5.97
N HIS A 251 40.11 -9.99 -5.21
CA HIS A 251 41.51 -9.97 -4.80
C HIS A 251 42.33 -10.05 -6.08
N GLU A 252 42.70 -8.89 -6.62
CA GLU A 252 43.92 -8.76 -7.39
C GLU A 252 45.06 -9.06 -6.41
N GLU A 253 45.41 -10.34 -6.27
CA GLU A 253 46.76 -10.73 -5.86
C GLU A 253 47.72 -10.30 -6.98
N ASN A 254 48.07 -9.02 -6.92
CA ASN A 254 49.37 -8.53 -7.34
C ASN A 254 50.43 -9.27 -6.52
N GLY A 255 51.34 -9.98 -7.19
CA GLY A 255 52.60 -10.36 -6.56
C GLY A 255 53.19 -11.66 -7.05
N SER A 256 53.60 -11.70 -8.32
CA SER A 256 54.77 -12.47 -8.71
C SER A 256 55.96 -12.10 -7.82
N ARG A 257 56.51 -13.08 -7.10
CA ARG A 257 57.96 -13.29 -6.95
C ARG A 257 58.23 -14.78 -6.77
#